data_AF-A0NI40-F1
#
_entry.id   AF-A0NI40-F1
#
_cell.length_a   1.000
_cell.length_b   1.000
_cell.length_c   1.000
_cell.angle_alpha   90.00
_cell.angle_beta   90.00
_cell.angle_gamma   90.00
#
_symmetry.space_group_name_H-M   'P 1'
#
loop_
_entity.id
_entity.type
_entity.pdbx_description
1 polymer ?
#
loop_
_entity_poly.entity_id
_entity_poly.type
_entity_poly.pdbx_seq_one_letter_code
_entity_poly.pdbx_strand_id
1 'polypeptide(L)'
;MNSRKKLISMIFLTVILFISSNSFIFLFHKDHPNFGIVFRTSLFVVFLYSWALIRLLTSKRFAVSFMDFVNIVYAIGFISNIALAATKISGINVWIVVGMSLIGFIINILISKAARKFKSDMYLSSTITAKK
;
A
#
# COMPACT_ATOMS: atom_id res chain seq x y z
N MET A 1 11.07 -6.37 16.65
CA MET A 1 10.08 -6.99 15.72
C MET A 1 10.81 -7.53 14.50
N ASN A 2 10.60 -8.79 14.11
CA ASN A 2 11.25 -9.44 12.96
C ASN A 2 10.97 -8.65 11.66
N SER A 3 12.00 -8.39 10.82
CA SER A 3 11.90 -7.59 9.57
C SER A 3 10.71 -8.00 8.71
N ARG A 4 10.41 -9.31 8.65
CA ARG A 4 9.25 -9.88 7.95
C ARG A 4 7.91 -9.41 8.53
N LYS A 5 7.72 -9.50 9.85
CA LYS A 5 6.48 -9.09 10.53
C LYS A 5 6.22 -7.60 10.33
N LYS A 6 7.27 -6.78 10.40
CA LYS A 6 7.20 -5.34 10.16
C LYS A 6 6.71 -5.02 8.75
N LEU A 7 7.27 -5.70 7.74
CA LEU A 7 6.87 -5.51 6.34
C LEU A 7 5.41 -5.90 6.09
N ILE A 8 4.99 -7.09 6.57
CA ILE A 8 3.61 -7.58 6.42
C ILE A 8 2.62 -6.60 7.07
N SER A 9 2.94 -6.12 8.29
CA SER A 9 2.11 -5.15 8.99
C SER A 9 1.99 -3.83 8.23
N MET A 10 3.08 -3.29 7.67
CA MET A 10 3.01 -2.07 6.85
C MET A 10 2.16 -2.24 5.60
N ILE A 11 2.28 -3.38 4.91
CA ILE A 11 1.48 -3.69 3.72
C ILE A 11 -0.01 -3.74 4.10
N PHE A 12 -0.34 -4.45 5.17
CA PHE A 12 -1.73 -4.54 5.64
C PHE A 12 -2.30 -3.17 6.02
N LEU A 13 -1.51 -2.36 6.73
CA LEU A 13 -1.89 -0.99 7.09
C LEU A 13 -2.09 -0.12 5.84
N THR A 14 -1.25 -0.25 4.82
CA THR A 14 -1.39 0.50 3.55
C THR A 14 -2.64 0.11 2.80
N VAL A 15 -2.95 -1.19 2.73
CA VAL A 15 -4.19 -1.70 2.12
C VAL A 15 -5.40 -1.11 2.84
N ILE A 16 -5.43 -1.15 4.18
CA ILE A 16 -6.52 -0.56 4.96
C ILE A 16 -6.64 0.93 4.71
N LEU A 17 -5.54 1.68 4.78
CA LEU A 17 -5.54 3.13 4.55
C LEU A 17 -6.03 3.47 3.14
N PHE A 18 -5.63 2.71 2.13
CA PHE A 18 -6.08 2.93 0.76
C PHE A 18 -7.58 2.67 0.61
N ILE A 19 -8.07 1.52 1.10
CA ILE A 19 -9.49 1.16 1.04
C ILE A 19 -10.33 2.20 1.79
N SER A 20 -9.93 2.57 3.01
CA SER A 20 -10.69 3.51 3.82
C SER A 20 -10.67 4.93 3.25
N SER A 21 -9.51 5.42 2.81
CA SER A 21 -9.43 6.76 2.18
C SER A 21 -10.24 6.84 0.89
N ASN A 22 -10.16 5.81 0.04
CA ASN A 22 -10.96 5.73 -1.17
C ASN A 22 -12.46 5.67 -0.84
N SER A 23 -12.86 4.82 0.11
CA SER A 23 -14.26 4.70 0.53
C SER A 23 -14.84 6.01 1.06
N PHE A 24 -14.06 6.75 1.85
CA PHE A 24 -14.49 8.06 2.35
C PHE A 24 -14.70 9.09 1.24
N ILE A 25 -13.93 9.05 0.16
CA ILE A 25 -14.17 9.94 -0.99
C ILE A 25 -15.53 9.69 -1.60
N PHE A 26 -15.93 8.42 -1.75
CA PHE A 26 -17.25 8.07 -2.30
C PHE A 26 -18.40 8.32 -1.31
N LEU A 27 -18.16 8.14 -0.01
CA LEU A 27 -19.18 8.40 1.02
C LEU A 27 -19.44 9.89 1.21
N PHE A 28 -18.43 10.74 1.06
CA PHE A 28 -18.54 12.19 1.26
C PHE A 28 -18.72 12.97 -0.04
N HIS A 29 -18.69 12.29 -1.20
CA HIS A 29 -19.15 12.88 -2.45
C HIS A 29 -20.67 13.08 -2.38
N LYS A 30 -21.15 14.25 -2.82
CA LYS A 30 -22.58 14.59 -2.80
C LYS A 30 -23.42 13.82 -3.84
N ASP A 31 -22.78 13.23 -4.84
CA ASP A 31 -23.43 12.46 -5.90
C ASP A 31 -23.31 10.95 -5.59
N HIS A 32 -24.44 10.25 -5.64
CA HIS A 32 -24.67 8.87 -5.20
C HIS A 32 -23.42 7.96 -5.04
N PRO A 33 -23.25 7.29 -3.88
CA PRO A 33 -22.10 6.44 -3.63
C PRO A 33 -22.06 5.25 -4.59
N ASN A 34 -21.05 5.19 -5.46
CA ASN A 34 -20.82 4.06 -6.36
C ASN A 34 -20.03 2.94 -5.65
N PHE A 35 -20.72 2.18 -4.82
CA PHE A 35 -20.14 1.07 -4.06
C PHE A 35 -19.49 -0.01 -4.95
N GLY A 36 -19.94 -0.16 -6.20
CA GLY A 36 -19.34 -1.10 -7.15
C GLY A 36 -17.89 -0.75 -7.51
N ILE A 37 -17.59 0.54 -7.67
CA ILE A 37 -16.22 1.01 -7.93
C ILE A 37 -15.34 0.81 -6.69
N VAL A 38 -15.85 1.15 -5.50
CA VAL A 38 -15.13 0.95 -4.23
C VAL A 38 -14.77 -0.52 -4.05
N PHE A 39 -15.74 -1.42 -4.23
CA PHE A 39 -15.51 -2.85 -4.07
C PHE A 39 -14.46 -3.40 -5.04
N ARG A 40 -14.54 -3.05 -6.33
CA ARG A 40 -13.57 -3.49 -7.35
C ARG A 40 -12.16 -2.98 -7.06
N THR A 41 -12.04 -1.70 -6.68
CA THR A 41 -10.74 -1.10 -6.32
C THR A 41 -10.16 -1.71 -5.05
N SER A 42 -11.01 -2.01 -4.05
CA SER A 42 -10.61 -2.72 -2.82
C SER A 42 -10.09 -4.13 -3.11
N LEU A 43 -10.78 -4.91 -3.96
CA LEU A 43 -10.31 -6.24 -4.36
C LEU A 43 -8.98 -6.16 -5.09
N PHE A 44 -8.83 -5.17 -5.97
CA PHE A 44 -7.61 -5.03 -6.76
C PHE A 44 -6.38 -4.67 -5.91
N VAL A 45 -6.54 -3.80 -4.90
CA VAL A 45 -5.45 -3.47 -3.96
C VAL A 45 -5.06 -4.65 -3.09
N VAL A 46 -6.04 -5.40 -2.57
CA VAL A 46 -5.76 -6.61 -1.80
C VAL A 46 -5.02 -7.62 -2.67
N PHE A 47 -5.48 -7.85 -3.91
CA PHE A 47 -4.88 -8.80 -4.83
C PHE A 47 -3.43 -8.43 -5.18
N LEU A 48 -3.17 -7.19 -5.62
CA LEU A 48 -1.82 -6.77 -6.03
C LEU A 48 -0.81 -6.80 -4.89
N TYR A 49 -1.16 -6.28 -3.71
CA TYR A 49 -0.26 -6.34 -2.56
C TYR A 49 0.00 -7.77 -2.08
N SER A 50 -1.03 -8.63 -2.09
CA SER A 50 -0.88 -10.04 -1.73
C SER A 50 0.05 -10.74 -2.71
N TRP A 51 -0.11 -10.49 -4.01
CA TRP A 51 0.74 -11.08 -5.04
C TRP A 51 2.19 -10.59 -4.92
N ALA A 52 2.39 -9.29 -4.68
CA ALA A 52 3.72 -8.72 -4.47
C ALA A 52 4.40 -9.30 -3.23
N LEU A 53 3.65 -9.44 -2.13
CA LEU A 53 4.12 -10.05 -0.90
C LEU A 53 4.52 -11.51 -1.11
N ILE A 54 3.69 -12.32 -1.79
CA ILE A 54 4.01 -13.72 -2.10
C ILE A 54 5.30 -13.82 -2.94
N ARG A 55 5.45 -12.98 -3.97
CA ARG A 55 6.68 -12.96 -4.78
C ARG A 55 7.91 -12.58 -3.97
N LEU A 56 7.76 -11.68 -3.01
CA LEU A 56 8.84 -11.25 -2.13
C LEU A 56 9.23 -12.33 -1.12
N LEU A 57 8.25 -13.03 -0.54
CA LEU A 57 8.50 -14.14 0.39
C LEU A 57 9.09 -15.38 -0.31
N THR A 58 8.80 -15.57 -1.60
CA THR A 58 9.37 -16.65 -2.41
C THR A 58 10.71 -16.28 -3.08
N SER A 59 11.28 -15.12 -2.75
CA SER A 59 12.60 -14.67 -3.22
C SER A 59 12.79 -14.66 -4.74
N LYS A 60 11.73 -14.40 -5.51
CA LYS A 60 11.86 -14.31 -6.97
C LYS A 60 12.75 -13.14 -7.41
N ARG A 61 13.46 -13.31 -8.53
CA ARG A 61 14.45 -12.35 -9.08
C ARG A 61 13.91 -10.91 -9.15
N PHE A 62 12.64 -10.73 -9.52
CA PHE A 62 11.98 -9.43 -9.70
C PHE A 62 11.05 -8.98 -8.56
N ALA A 63 11.11 -9.62 -7.39
CA ALA A 63 10.13 -9.36 -6.34
C ALA A 63 10.16 -7.92 -5.79
N VAL A 64 11.34 -7.33 -5.63
CA VAL A 64 11.48 -5.95 -5.14
C VAL A 64 10.97 -4.96 -6.18
N SER A 65 11.38 -5.09 -7.44
CA SER A 65 10.90 -4.22 -8.53
C SER A 65 9.38 -4.30 -8.70
N PHE A 66 8.78 -5.49 -8.53
CA PHE A 66 7.33 -5.65 -8.57
C PHE A 66 6.64 -5.00 -7.36
N MET A 67 7.20 -5.12 -6.15
CA MET A 67 6.70 -4.39 -4.97
C MET A 67 6.81 -2.87 -5.16
N ASP A 68 7.92 -2.37 -5.70
CA ASP A 68 8.12 -0.95 -5.99
C ASP A 68 7.10 -0.46 -7.04
N PHE A 69 6.81 -1.25 -8.07
CA PHE A 69 5.75 -0.95 -9.03
C PHE A 69 4.38 -0.84 -8.35
N VAL A 70 4.01 -1.81 -7.52
CA VAL A 70 2.75 -1.78 -6.75
C VAL A 70 2.67 -0.53 -5.87
N ASN A 71 3.75 -0.22 -5.14
CA ASN A 71 3.81 0.96 -4.29
C ASN A 71 3.66 2.27 -5.09
N ILE A 72 4.24 2.37 -6.28
CA ILE A 72 4.11 3.57 -7.13
C ILE A 72 2.66 3.75 -7.58
N VAL A 73 2.01 2.68 -8.05
CA VAL A 73 0.59 2.72 -8.47
C VAL A 73 -0.29 3.22 -7.33
N TYR A 74 -0.11 2.69 -6.11
CA TYR A 74 -0.92 3.10 -4.96
C TYR A 74 -0.49 4.43 -4.35
N ALA A 75 0.76 4.85 -4.51
CA ALA A 75 1.22 6.20 -4.16
C ALA A 75 0.51 7.25 -5.03
N ILE A 76 0.41 7.01 -6.34
CA ILE A 76 -0.39 7.86 -7.25
C ILE A 76 -1.86 7.84 -6.84
N GLY A 77 -2.39 6.67 -6.45
CA GLY A 77 -3.76 6.56 -5.91
C GLY A 77 -3.99 7.44 -4.67
N PHE A 78 -3.06 7.47 -3.71
CA PHE A 78 -3.16 8.39 -2.56
C PHE A 78 -3.10 9.86 -2.96
N ILE A 79 -2.26 10.22 -3.93
CA ILE A 79 -2.22 11.59 -4.46
C ILE A 79 -3.56 11.94 -5.12
N SER A 80 -4.15 11.02 -5.88
CA SER A 80 -5.48 11.18 -6.48
C SER A 80 -6.55 11.39 -5.40
N ASN A 81 -6.47 10.65 -4.29
CA ASN A 81 -7.39 10.82 -3.17
C ASN A 81 -7.32 12.21 -2.55
N ILE A 82 -6.12 12.77 -2.42
CA ILE A 82 -5.90 14.15 -1.95
C ILE A 82 -6.54 15.15 -2.91
N ALA A 83 -6.30 15.01 -4.22
CA ALA A 83 -6.86 15.90 -5.23
C ALA A 83 -8.41 15.87 -5.26
N LEU A 84 -9.00 14.68 -5.14
CA LEU A 84 -10.46 14.52 -5.06
C LEU A 84 -11.01 15.11 -3.76
N ALA A 85 -10.36 14.88 -2.62
CA ALA A 85 -10.78 15.46 -1.35
C ALA A 85 -10.79 17.00 -1.39
N ALA A 86 -9.77 17.60 -2.01
CA ALA A 86 -9.65 19.06 -2.13
C ALA A 86 -10.71 19.69 -3.05
N THR A 87 -11.25 18.94 -4.01
CA THR A 87 -12.15 19.47 -5.06
C THR A 87 -13.62 19.07 -4.87
N LYS A 88 -13.89 17.95 -4.18
CA LYS A 88 -15.22 17.33 -4.12
C LYS A 88 -15.80 17.20 -2.71
N ILE A 89 -14.99 17.37 -1.67
CA ILE A 89 -15.40 17.26 -0.27
C ILE A 89 -15.30 18.65 0.37
N SER A 90 -16.14 18.93 1.37
CA SER A 90 -16.14 20.19 2.12
C SER A 90 -16.05 19.97 3.62
N GLY A 91 -15.49 20.94 4.35
CA GLY A 91 -15.43 20.94 5.81
C GLY A 91 -14.34 20.02 6.38
N ILE A 92 -14.53 19.57 7.63
CA ILE A 92 -13.52 18.79 8.38
C ILE A 92 -13.17 17.45 7.70
N ASN A 93 -14.08 16.89 6.91
CA ASN A 93 -13.90 15.62 6.21
C ASN A 93 -12.76 15.67 5.18
N VAL A 94 -12.44 16.84 4.62
CA VAL A 94 -11.29 17.03 3.73
C VAL A 94 -10.00 16.67 4.45
N TRP A 95 -9.81 17.19 5.66
CA TRP A 95 -8.59 16.99 6.45
C TRP A 95 -8.41 15.53 6.87
N ILE A 96 -9.50 14.81 7.13
CA ILE A 96 -9.47 13.38 7.45
C ILE A 96 -8.95 12.58 6.25
N VAL A 97 -9.54 12.78 5.07
CA VAL A 97 -9.13 12.04 3.85
C VAL A 97 -7.71 12.39 3.43
N VAL A 98 -7.34 13.68 3.49
CA VAL A 98 -5.99 14.16 3.17
C VAL A 98 -4.96 13.58 4.15
N GLY A 99 -5.24 13.64 5.46
CA GLY A 99 -4.36 13.08 6.49
C GLY A 99 -4.13 11.58 6.33
N MET A 100 -5.20 10.80 6.11
CA MET A 100 -5.09 9.37 5.84
C MET A 100 -4.28 9.08 4.57
N SER A 101 -4.49 9.86 3.52
CA SER A 101 -3.80 9.67 2.24
C SER A 101 -2.30 10.01 2.34
N LEU A 102 -1.93 11.06 3.09
CA LEU A 102 -0.54 11.40 3.36
C LEU A 102 0.16 10.32 4.19
N ILE A 103 -0.49 9.81 5.23
CA ILE A 103 0.06 8.69 6.03
C ILE A 103 0.26 7.46 5.15
N GLY A 104 -0.74 7.12 4.32
CA GLY A 104 -0.65 6.00 3.38
C GLY A 104 0.50 6.16 2.37
N PHE A 105 0.66 7.36 1.82
CA PHE A 105 1.76 7.69 0.90
C PHE A 105 3.13 7.50 1.55
N ILE A 106 3.31 8.00 2.78
CA ILE A 106 4.55 7.83 3.54
C ILE A 106 4.84 6.36 3.80
N ILE A 107 3.84 5.58 4.24
CA ILE A 107 4.03 4.15 4.49
C ILE A 107 4.43 3.42 3.22
N ASN A 108 3.89 3.80 2.05
CA ASN A 108 4.29 3.22 0.77
C ASN A 108 5.79 3.37 0.48
N ILE A 109 6.35 4.56 0.74
CA ILE A 109 7.79 4.79 0.62
C ILE A 109 8.58 3.91 1.61
N LEU A 110 8.06 3.75 2.83
CA LEU A 110 8.67 2.91 3.85
C LEU A 110 8.63 1.41 3.49
N ILE A 111 7.56 0.94 2.84
CA ILE A 111 7.45 -0.45 2.34
C ILE A 111 8.55 -0.73 1.33
N SER A 112 8.80 0.16 0.36
CA SER A 112 9.88 0.00 -0.62
C SER A 112 11.25 -0.14 0.04
N LYS A 113 11.53 0.70 1.06
CA LYS A 113 12.77 0.58 1.84
C LYS A 113 12.83 -0.74 2.62
N ALA A 114 11.73 -1.13 3.26
CA ALA A 114 11.64 -2.37 4.04
C ALA A 114 11.76 -3.62 3.16
N ALA A 115 11.22 -3.63 1.94
CA ALA A 115 11.30 -4.73 1.00
C ALA A 115 12.74 -4.97 0.50
N ARG A 116 13.47 -3.89 0.21
CA ARG A 116 14.90 -3.95 -0.14
C ARG A 116 15.73 -4.53 1.01
N LYS A 117 15.51 -4.03 2.23
CA LYS A 117 16.17 -4.55 3.44
C LYS A 117 15.87 -6.03 3.66
N PHE A 118 14.59 -6.41 3.59
CA PHE A 118 14.15 -7.80 3.76
C PHE A 118 14.83 -8.75 2.77
N LYS A 119 14.95 -8.36 1.49
CA LYS A 119 15.62 -9.18 0.48
C LYS A 119 17.13 -9.32 0.77
N SER A 120 17.79 -8.26 1.23
CA SER A 120 19.20 -8.31 1.64
C SER A 120 19.42 -9.25 2.84
N ASP A 121 18.58 -9.13 3.88
CA ASP A 121 18.65 -9.98 5.08
C ASP A 121 18.48 -11.48 4.71
N MET A 122 17.62 -11.78 3.74
CA MET A 122 17.36 -13.14 3.27
C MET A 122 18.56 -13.76 2.53
N TYR A 123 19.24 -13.00 1.65
CA TYR A 123 20.45 -13.50 0.96
C TYR A 123 21.62 -13.78 1.92
N LEU A 124 21.80 -12.93 2.95
CA LEU A 124 22.83 -13.16 3.97
C LEU A 124 22.56 -14.46 4.73
N SER A 125 21.31 -14.71 5.10
CA SER A 125 20.93 -15.93 5.83
C SER A 125 21.13 -17.20 5.00
N SER A 126 20.85 -17.18 3.68
CA SER A 126 21.08 -18.33 2.79
C SER A 126 22.56 -18.62 2.55
N THR A 127 23.41 -17.59 2.56
CA THR A 127 24.86 -17.74 2.34
C THR A 127 25.55 -18.36 3.56
N ILE A 128 25.08 -18.04 4.78
CA ILE A 128 25.61 -18.62 6.02
C ILE A 128 25.23 -20.10 6.15
N THR A 129 24.03 -20.48 5.73
CA THR A 129 23.57 -21.88 5.78
C THR A 129 24.22 -22.77 4.74
N ALA A 130 24.59 -22.24 3.57
CA ALA A 130 25.32 -23.00 2.55
C ALA A 130 26.81 -23.26 2.88
N LYS A 131 27.37 -22.58 3.89
CA LYS A 131 28.75 -22.77 4.35
C LYS A 131 28.91 -23.76 5.52
N LYS A 132 27.81 -24.30 6.03
CA LYS A 132 27.80 -25.37 7.04
C LYS A 132 27.45 -26.70 6.38
#